data_AF-A0A9P8WFM8-F1
#
_entry.id   AF-A0A9P8WFM8-F1
#
_cell.length_a   1.000
_cell.length_b   1.000
_cell.length_c   1.000
_cell.angle_alpha   90.00
_cell.angle_beta   90.00
_cell.angle_gamma   90.00
#
_symmetry.space_group_name_H-M   'P 1'
#
loop_
_entity.id
_entity.type
_entity.pdbx_description
1 polymer ?
#
loop_
_entity_poly.entity_id
_entity_poly.type
_entity_poly.pdbx_seq_one_letter_code
_entity_poly.pdbx_strand_id
1 'polypeptide(L)'
;MAAEAIGTALAVVGVLGQLFDGCVKAYSFFTTAANLDVDSQRLFCKVRIEEMRLVVWGRDWGVAEGRLEAHLESTRNPQLRALAMQILEELHGTVTDFRKLREKYGLVDEGGSSDSLDVKGRTSKGGKKSPSPSPSPSRRASRDEKANGCLSKSSTSSSDRGWKKEFSLRARWVISDKDKFTALLRDLRGISLSHPFPPRPHLVAKLAAVKLTVPLSQDFNDGLERLFPPSHLPSYERAWTYQLLESAQRDLAQLSLLEKAATGVYPQLTASATLKSLRINLDTKPQASFKPTFALKVPRAALDIPVGADRRRCQARHERAGDVIIEWVDYDPQAIEERVAHVRRLDDLARMMHSASECHPDLHSIDCVGYTEDTPNNRYGLVYKAPAPTFSTLHSLISDLKAPDLNDRVKLAHTLAVALWSLHSLDWLHKSLCSSNILFFPSAFSKSAHSTTANAALVPAIAKPYLTGFDASRPDLDTALSVVSRNPSIATLHRHPGSLKGRPHCKPFDAYSLGLVLLEIGLWKVLQAYHKPHYSAERWRDKVVLSALVPGLGSKVGRRYREVVEMCLKASEDMTSSEAGKLMETVVTTLEGIRI
;
A
#
# COMPACT_ATOMS: atom_id res chain seq x y z
N MET A 1 10.50 -10.76 6.25
CA MET A 1 10.50 -9.45 6.98
C MET A 1 9.11 -8.92 7.32
N ALA A 2 8.02 -9.12 6.54
CA ALA A 2 6.69 -8.65 7.01
C ALA A 2 6.03 -9.51 8.11
N ALA A 3 6.55 -10.73 8.38
CA ALA A 3 6.03 -11.62 9.42
C ALA A 3 6.54 -11.30 10.85
N GLU A 4 7.51 -10.39 11.00
CA GLU A 4 8.10 -10.07 12.33
C GLU A 4 7.35 -8.96 13.09
N ALA A 5 6.31 -8.35 12.50
CA ALA A 5 5.59 -7.24 13.14
C ALA A 5 4.33 -7.65 13.94
N ILE A 6 4.03 -8.94 14.10
CA ILE A 6 3.00 -9.41 15.04
C ILE A 6 3.68 -9.77 16.37
N GLY A 7 4.25 -8.76 17.00
CA GLY A 7 4.85 -8.86 18.33
C GLY A 7 3.78 -8.83 19.41
N THR A 8 3.43 -10.03 19.92
CA THR A 8 2.91 -10.32 21.27
C THR A 8 1.96 -9.30 21.93
N ALA A 9 0.66 -9.56 21.82
CA ALA A 9 -0.29 -9.29 22.90
C ALA A 9 -1.06 -10.58 23.21
N LEU A 10 -0.69 -11.25 24.30
CA LEU A 10 -1.37 -12.42 24.85
C LEU A 10 -2.66 -11.96 25.55
N ALA A 11 -3.82 -12.17 24.93
CA ALA A 11 -5.11 -12.19 25.62
C ALA A 11 -6.12 -13.03 24.82
N VAL A 12 -6.44 -14.22 25.35
CA VAL A 12 -7.48 -15.18 24.93
C VAL A 12 -7.77 -15.21 23.41
N VAL A 13 -6.97 -15.99 22.68
CA VAL A 13 -7.23 -16.30 21.27
C VAL A 13 -8.36 -17.35 21.22
N GLY A 14 -9.57 -16.93 20.85
CA GLY A 14 -10.67 -17.84 20.52
C GLY A 14 -10.33 -18.75 19.33
N VAL A 15 -11.19 -19.74 19.04
CA VAL A 15 -10.89 -20.80 18.05
C VAL A 15 -10.53 -20.23 16.68
N LEU A 16 -11.23 -19.18 16.24
CA LEU A 16 -10.96 -18.53 14.95
C LEU A 16 -9.59 -17.87 14.90
N GLY A 17 -9.17 -17.26 16.02
CA GLY A 17 -7.85 -16.62 16.10
C GLY A 17 -6.70 -17.63 16.04
N GLN A 18 -6.88 -18.83 16.60
CA GLN A 18 -5.87 -19.88 16.55
C GLN A 18 -5.73 -20.46 15.13
N LEU A 19 -6.87 -20.69 14.45
CA LEU A 19 -6.88 -21.13 13.06
C LEU A 19 -6.23 -20.12 12.12
N PHE A 20 -6.57 -18.83 12.31
CA PHE A 20 -5.97 -17.72 11.57
C PHE A 20 -4.44 -17.68 11.75
N ASP A 21 -3.96 -17.71 13.00
CA ASP A 21 -2.53 -17.71 13.31
C ASP A 21 -1.82 -18.93 12.69
N GLY A 22 -2.46 -20.10 12.72
CA GLY A 22 -1.99 -21.30 12.03
C GLY A 22 -1.83 -21.11 10.53
N CYS A 23 -2.83 -20.51 9.86
CA CYS A 23 -2.79 -20.22 8.42
C CYS A 23 -1.66 -19.24 8.06
N VAL A 24 -1.53 -18.14 8.80
CA VAL A 24 -0.48 -17.13 8.56
C VAL A 24 0.91 -17.73 8.74
N LYS A 25 1.12 -18.53 9.80
CA LYS A 25 2.38 -19.26 10.00
C LYS A 25 2.65 -20.22 8.85
N ALA A 26 1.63 -20.95 8.38
CA ALA A 26 1.77 -21.87 7.25
C ALA A 26 2.26 -21.18 5.97
N TYR A 27 1.67 -20.01 5.62
CA TYR A 27 2.12 -19.20 4.49
C TYR A 27 3.58 -18.77 4.59
N SER A 28 4.04 -18.38 5.79
CA SER A 28 5.42 -17.94 6.02
C SER A 28 6.48 -19.00 5.68
N PHE A 29 6.12 -20.28 5.77
CA PHE A 29 7.04 -21.38 5.42
C PHE A 29 7.27 -21.48 3.91
N PHE A 30 6.27 -21.14 3.09
CA PHE A 30 6.44 -21.08 1.65
C PHE A 30 7.29 -19.88 1.25
N THR A 31 7.07 -18.71 1.86
CA THR A 31 7.74 -17.46 1.45
C THR A 31 9.20 -17.33 1.90
N THR A 32 9.71 -18.26 2.71
CA THR A 32 11.10 -18.29 3.22
C THR A 32 12.06 -19.14 2.37
N ALA A 33 11.58 -19.81 1.30
CA ALA A 33 12.45 -20.61 0.43
C ALA A 33 13.34 -19.71 -0.47
N ALA A 34 14.64 -19.67 -0.20
CA ALA A 34 15.61 -18.92 -1.01
C ALA A 34 16.26 -19.79 -2.12
N ASN A 35 16.65 -19.13 -3.23
CA ASN A 35 17.35 -19.66 -4.42
C ASN A 35 16.51 -20.53 -5.35
N LEU A 36 15.74 -19.85 -6.19
CA LEU A 36 14.75 -20.42 -7.09
C LEU A 36 14.85 -19.74 -8.45
N ASP A 37 14.58 -20.50 -9.51
CA ASP A 37 14.44 -20.02 -10.89
C ASP A 37 13.24 -19.07 -11.04
N VAL A 38 13.17 -18.36 -12.18
CA VAL A 38 12.25 -17.24 -12.39
C VAL A 38 10.76 -17.64 -12.22
N ASP A 39 10.37 -18.81 -12.74
CA ASP A 39 8.97 -19.30 -12.64
C ASP A 39 8.58 -19.60 -11.19
N SER A 40 9.54 -20.11 -10.42
CA SER A 40 9.37 -20.34 -9.00
C SER A 40 9.17 -19.04 -8.24
N GLN A 41 9.99 -18.02 -8.50
CA GLN A 41 9.82 -16.71 -7.88
C GLN A 41 8.43 -16.13 -8.15
N ARG A 42 7.90 -16.28 -9.37
CA ARG A 42 6.56 -15.78 -9.72
C ARG A 42 5.48 -16.47 -8.89
N LEU A 43 5.61 -17.78 -8.71
CA LEU A 43 4.67 -18.55 -7.92
C LEU A 43 4.74 -18.22 -6.43
N PHE A 44 5.94 -18.03 -5.86
CA PHE A 44 6.07 -17.54 -4.48
C PHE A 44 5.50 -16.14 -4.31
N CYS A 45 5.61 -15.29 -5.32
CA CYS A 45 4.97 -13.99 -5.32
C CYS A 45 3.43 -14.11 -5.28
N LYS A 46 2.83 -15.08 -5.99
CA LYS A 46 1.39 -15.38 -5.85
C LYS A 46 1.01 -15.81 -4.43
N VAL A 47 1.79 -16.71 -3.81
CA VAL A 47 1.58 -17.07 -2.40
C VAL A 47 1.66 -15.86 -1.49
N ARG A 48 2.62 -14.96 -1.76
CA ARG A 48 2.80 -13.74 -0.99
C ARG A 48 1.61 -12.78 -1.09
N ILE A 49 0.96 -12.73 -2.26
CA ILE A 49 -0.29 -11.99 -2.44
C ILE A 49 -1.39 -12.59 -1.54
N GLU A 50 -1.59 -13.91 -1.59
CA GLU A 50 -2.60 -14.59 -0.78
C GLU A 50 -2.33 -14.50 0.73
N GLU A 51 -1.06 -14.59 1.14
CA GLU A 51 -0.65 -14.37 2.53
C GLU A 51 -1.03 -12.95 2.99
N MET A 52 -0.76 -11.94 2.15
CA MET A 52 -1.07 -10.56 2.50
C MET A 52 -2.57 -10.31 2.60
N ARG A 53 -3.36 -10.86 1.67
CA ARG A 53 -4.82 -10.82 1.72
C ARG A 53 -5.35 -11.37 3.04
N LEU A 54 -4.87 -12.54 3.45
CA LEU A 54 -5.28 -13.15 4.72
C LEU A 54 -4.87 -12.28 5.93
N VAL A 55 -3.62 -11.81 5.98
CA VAL A 55 -3.10 -11.02 7.11
C VAL A 55 -3.90 -9.74 7.31
N VAL A 56 -4.16 -8.99 6.22
CA VAL A 56 -4.96 -7.76 6.27
C VAL A 56 -6.41 -8.08 6.67
N TRP A 57 -6.97 -9.18 6.19
CA TRP A 57 -8.34 -9.60 6.52
C TRP A 57 -8.46 -9.83 8.04
N GLY A 58 -7.52 -10.58 8.60
CA GLY A 58 -7.50 -10.88 10.03
C GLY A 58 -7.31 -9.65 10.90
N ARG A 59 -6.46 -8.71 10.47
CA ARG A 59 -6.24 -7.44 11.18
C ARG A 59 -7.49 -6.56 11.19
N ASP A 60 -8.16 -6.42 10.04
CA ASP A 60 -9.29 -5.49 9.90
C ASP A 60 -10.56 -6.02 10.62
N TRP A 61 -10.78 -7.34 10.59
CA TRP A 61 -11.78 -8.00 11.45
C TRP A 61 -11.37 -8.07 12.92
N GLY A 62 -10.09 -7.79 13.23
CA GLY A 62 -9.53 -7.87 14.57
C GLY A 62 -9.55 -9.28 15.15
N VAL A 63 -9.24 -10.26 14.31
CA VAL A 63 -9.19 -11.68 14.64
C VAL A 63 -8.18 -11.97 15.74
N ALA A 64 -6.99 -11.38 15.63
CA ALA A 64 -5.94 -11.51 16.64
C ALA A 64 -6.34 -10.87 17.99
N GLU A 65 -7.17 -9.83 17.98
CA GLU A 65 -7.68 -9.17 19.20
C GLU A 65 -9.00 -9.78 19.73
N GLY A 66 -9.50 -10.86 19.12
CA GLY A 66 -10.77 -11.49 19.49
C GLY A 66 -12.02 -10.69 19.12
N ARG A 67 -11.89 -9.58 18.37
CA ARG A 67 -13.01 -8.72 17.97
C ARG A 67 -13.95 -9.42 17.00
N LEU A 68 -13.43 -10.22 16.07
CA LEU A 68 -14.24 -11.02 15.14
C LEU A 68 -15.13 -12.00 15.91
N GLU A 69 -14.55 -12.74 16.85
CA GLU A 69 -15.25 -13.75 17.63
C GLU A 69 -16.41 -13.11 18.43
N ALA A 70 -16.12 -12.01 19.12
CA ALA A 70 -17.12 -11.22 19.84
C ALA A 70 -18.21 -10.65 18.91
N HIS A 71 -17.83 -10.18 17.72
CA HIS A 71 -18.77 -9.68 16.72
C HIS A 71 -19.72 -10.78 16.25
N LEU A 72 -19.18 -11.97 15.92
CA LEU A 72 -19.96 -13.12 15.47
C LEU A 72 -20.91 -13.64 16.56
N GLU A 73 -20.48 -13.64 17.81
CA GLU A 73 -21.33 -13.99 18.96
C GLU A 73 -22.46 -12.97 19.17
N SER A 74 -22.15 -11.67 19.04
CA SER A 74 -23.14 -10.59 19.21
C SER A 74 -24.18 -10.53 18.09
N THR A 75 -23.80 -10.88 16.86
CA THR A 75 -24.65 -10.74 15.66
C THR A 75 -25.77 -11.79 15.61
N ARG A 76 -25.78 -12.77 16.52
CA ARG A 76 -26.74 -13.90 16.56
C ARG A 76 -26.92 -14.60 15.20
N ASN A 77 -25.91 -14.54 14.33
CA ASN A 77 -25.93 -15.19 13.01
C ASN A 77 -24.97 -16.40 13.04
N PRO A 78 -25.45 -17.58 13.47
CA PRO A 78 -24.61 -18.76 13.61
C PRO A 78 -24.07 -19.26 12.25
N GLN A 79 -24.75 -18.95 11.14
CA GLN A 79 -24.33 -19.35 9.80
C GLN A 79 -23.06 -18.60 9.37
N LEU A 80 -22.97 -17.30 9.65
CA LEU A 80 -21.78 -16.51 9.33
C LEU A 80 -20.55 -16.99 10.11
N ARG A 81 -20.75 -17.32 11.39
CA ARG A 81 -19.70 -17.92 12.24
C ARG A 81 -19.25 -19.28 11.72
N ALA A 82 -20.20 -20.15 11.37
CA ALA A 82 -19.89 -21.47 10.82
C ALA A 82 -19.14 -21.36 9.48
N LEU A 83 -19.54 -20.44 8.61
CA LEU A 83 -18.88 -20.20 7.33
C LEU A 83 -17.45 -19.69 7.51
N ALA A 84 -17.21 -18.71 8.40
CA ALA A 84 -15.87 -18.21 8.68
C ALA A 84 -14.95 -19.30 9.23
N MET A 85 -15.48 -20.14 10.14
CA MET A 85 -14.75 -21.27 10.71
C MET A 85 -14.43 -22.32 9.66
N GLN A 86 -15.42 -22.70 8.85
CA GLN A 86 -15.24 -23.66 7.76
C GLN A 86 -14.17 -23.18 6.77
N ILE A 87 -14.23 -21.92 6.32
CA ILE A 87 -13.24 -21.39 5.37
C ILE A 87 -11.85 -21.40 5.98
N LEU A 88 -11.67 -20.97 7.24
CA LEU A 88 -10.36 -20.97 7.90
C LEU A 88 -9.85 -22.39 8.19
N GLU A 89 -10.71 -23.33 8.53
CA GLU A 89 -10.34 -24.75 8.73
C GLU A 89 -9.93 -25.41 7.41
N GLU A 90 -10.69 -25.19 6.34
CA GLU A 90 -10.37 -25.71 5.01
C GLU A 90 -9.12 -25.05 4.43
N LEU A 91 -8.95 -23.74 4.64
CA LEU A 91 -7.73 -23.02 4.28
C LEU A 91 -6.54 -23.58 5.06
N HIS A 92 -6.63 -23.67 6.39
CA HIS A 92 -5.61 -24.24 7.25
C HIS A 92 -5.25 -25.65 6.81
N GLY A 93 -6.25 -26.51 6.60
CA GLY A 93 -6.08 -27.84 6.05
C GLY A 93 -5.34 -27.81 4.71
N THR A 94 -5.70 -26.92 3.80
CA THR A 94 -5.04 -26.83 2.48
C THR A 94 -3.58 -26.36 2.57
N VAL A 95 -3.27 -25.41 3.45
CA VAL A 95 -1.89 -24.89 3.59
C VAL A 95 -1.01 -25.75 4.51
N THR A 96 -1.60 -26.63 5.33
CA THR A 96 -0.87 -27.52 6.27
C THR A 96 -0.96 -29.01 5.97
N ASP A 97 -1.84 -29.46 5.06
CA ASP A 97 -1.98 -30.86 4.68
C ASP A 97 -0.86 -31.30 3.72
N PHE A 98 0.33 -31.39 4.31
CA PHE A 98 1.51 -31.99 3.71
C PHE A 98 1.32 -33.47 3.37
N ARG A 99 0.28 -34.14 3.90
CA ARG A 99 0.01 -35.57 3.69
C ARG A 99 -0.70 -35.82 2.36
N LYS A 100 -1.68 -35.00 1.97
CA LYS A 100 -2.20 -34.96 0.57
C LYS A 100 -1.12 -34.56 -0.43
N LEU A 101 -0.26 -33.61 -0.04
CA LEU A 101 0.89 -33.21 -0.86
C LEU A 101 1.91 -34.35 -1.04
N ARG A 102 2.11 -35.15 0.02
CA ARG A 102 2.93 -36.37 0.01
C ARG A 102 2.32 -37.50 -0.81
N GLU A 103 1.04 -37.79 -0.63
CA GLU A 103 0.36 -38.93 -1.25
C GLU A 103 0.02 -38.70 -2.72
N LYS A 104 -0.29 -37.45 -3.11
CA LYS A 104 -0.65 -37.09 -4.49
C LYS A 104 0.54 -36.60 -5.33
N TYR A 105 1.62 -36.12 -4.69
CA TYR A 105 2.80 -35.53 -5.38
C TYR A 105 4.18 -35.99 -4.86
N GLY A 106 4.25 -36.89 -3.87
CA GLY A 106 5.48 -37.64 -3.53
C GLY A 106 6.47 -37.01 -2.55
N LEU A 107 6.06 -36.06 -1.69
CA LEU A 107 6.91 -35.46 -0.64
C LEU A 107 7.19 -36.41 0.54
N VAL A 108 8.41 -36.96 0.73
CA VAL A 108 8.75 -37.85 1.87
C VAL A 108 9.78 -37.27 2.85
N ASP A 109 9.42 -37.19 4.14
CA ASP A 109 10.24 -36.66 5.24
C ASP A 109 11.43 -37.58 5.61
N GLU A 110 12.60 -37.03 5.94
CA GLU A 110 13.86 -37.78 6.13
C GLU A 110 13.97 -38.52 7.50
N GLY A 111 12.93 -38.49 8.33
CA GLY A 111 12.96 -39.09 9.68
C GLY A 111 12.42 -40.50 9.82
N GLY A 112 11.95 -41.14 8.74
CA GLY A 112 11.29 -42.45 8.78
C GLY A 112 12.14 -43.54 8.17
N SER A 113 13.32 -43.84 8.72
CA SER A 113 13.98 -45.11 8.40
C SER A 113 13.03 -46.23 8.81
N SER A 114 12.66 -47.04 7.82
CA SER A 114 11.87 -48.25 7.97
C SER A 114 12.53 -49.16 9.00
N ASP A 115 11.86 -49.36 10.13
CA ASP A 115 12.12 -50.50 10.99
C ASP A 115 11.22 -51.63 10.52
N SER A 116 11.74 -52.45 9.62
CA SER A 116 11.17 -53.75 9.26
C SER A 116 12.15 -54.52 8.37
N LEU A 117 12.90 -55.46 8.97
CA LEU A 117 12.80 -56.92 8.72
C LEU A 117 14.07 -57.68 9.16
N ASP A 118 13.85 -58.50 10.20
CA ASP A 118 14.24 -59.92 10.39
C ASP A 118 15.69 -60.44 10.37
N VAL A 119 16.12 -60.85 11.57
CA VAL A 119 16.58 -62.19 12.02
C VAL A 119 17.26 -63.14 11.01
N LYS A 120 18.57 -63.36 11.23
CA LYS A 120 19.36 -64.63 11.29
C LYS A 120 20.85 -64.20 11.35
N GLY A 121 21.69 -64.49 12.34
CA GLY A 121 22.03 -65.77 12.95
C GLY A 121 23.55 -65.99 12.80
N ARG A 122 24.24 -66.29 13.92
CA ARG A 122 25.52 -67.05 14.04
C ARG A 122 26.89 -66.32 14.15
N THR A 123 27.41 -66.34 15.38
CA THR A 123 28.78 -66.69 15.86
C THR A 123 30.05 -65.84 15.60
N SER A 124 30.71 -65.53 16.74
CA SER A 124 32.15 -65.79 17.07
C SER A 124 33.23 -64.69 16.87
N LYS A 125 33.79 -64.31 18.05
CA LYS A 125 35.20 -64.01 18.42
C LYS A 125 35.86 -62.67 18.06
N GLY A 126 36.18 -61.92 19.13
CA GLY A 126 37.58 -61.73 19.57
C GLY A 126 38.19 -60.34 19.50
N GLY A 127 38.70 -59.82 20.64
CA GLY A 127 39.94 -59.01 20.65
C GLY A 127 39.92 -57.62 21.31
N LYS A 128 40.16 -57.60 22.62
CA LYS A 128 40.70 -56.55 23.52
C LYS A 128 41.47 -55.36 22.90
N LYS A 129 41.30 -54.14 23.45
CA LYS A 129 42.18 -53.49 24.47
C LYS A 129 41.81 -52.02 24.73
N SER A 130 41.64 -51.68 26.02
CA SER A 130 41.80 -50.35 26.64
C SER A 130 43.29 -50.18 27.07
N PRO A 131 43.83 -49.06 27.63
CA PRO A 131 43.23 -48.20 28.67
C PRO A 131 43.51 -46.68 28.63
N SER A 132 42.76 -45.98 29.50
CA SER A 132 42.82 -44.59 29.99
C SER A 132 44.09 -44.26 30.81
N PRO A 133 44.36 -43.02 31.31
CA PRO A 133 43.66 -42.47 32.51
C PRO A 133 43.46 -40.91 32.60
N SER A 134 42.37 -40.53 33.29
CA SER A 134 42.08 -39.46 34.31
C SER A 134 43.16 -38.43 34.77
N PRO A 135 42.88 -37.36 35.58
CA PRO A 135 41.78 -37.19 36.55
C PRO A 135 41.19 -35.76 36.80
N SER A 136 40.08 -35.75 37.56
CA SER A 136 39.37 -34.62 38.22
C SER A 136 40.14 -34.05 39.44
N PRO A 137 39.69 -32.96 40.13
CA PRO A 137 38.75 -33.11 41.25
C PRO A 137 37.83 -31.91 41.68
N SER A 138 36.59 -32.24 42.08
CA SER A 138 35.73 -31.78 43.22
C SER A 138 35.78 -30.35 43.82
N ARG A 139 34.59 -29.77 44.17
CA ARG A 139 34.03 -29.66 45.56
C ARG A 139 32.76 -28.77 45.74
N ARG A 140 31.85 -29.29 46.58
CA ARG A 140 31.01 -28.66 47.65
C ARG A 140 29.67 -27.92 47.36
N ALA A 141 28.57 -28.63 47.68
CA ALA A 141 27.70 -28.55 48.87
C ALA A 141 26.83 -27.30 49.19
N SER A 142 25.52 -27.56 49.45
CA SER A 142 24.56 -27.01 50.46
C SER A 142 23.22 -26.57 49.85
N ARG A 143 22.07 -26.57 50.55
CA ARG A 143 21.42 -27.46 51.54
C ARG A 143 19.92 -27.02 51.59
N ASP A 144 19.04 -27.99 51.82
CA ASP A 144 17.77 -27.95 52.58
C ASP A 144 16.54 -27.07 52.20
N GLU A 145 15.47 -27.82 51.86
CA GLU A 145 14.18 -27.95 52.59
C GLU A 145 12.92 -27.11 52.28
N LYS A 146 11.85 -27.92 52.09
CA LYS A 146 10.47 -27.84 52.64
C LYS A 146 9.30 -27.39 51.75
N ALA A 147 8.62 -28.43 51.25
CA ALA A 147 7.29 -28.89 51.72
C ALA A 147 6.01 -28.32 51.09
N ASN A 148 5.36 -29.22 50.34
CA ASN A 148 3.97 -29.70 50.45
C ASN A 148 2.79 -28.72 50.43
N GLY A 149 1.83 -29.01 49.53
CA GLY A 149 0.45 -28.54 49.65
C GLY A 149 -0.46 -28.88 48.46
N CYS A 150 -0.80 -30.16 48.34
CA CYS A 150 -1.97 -30.80 47.68
C CYS A 150 -3.08 -29.90 47.05
N LEU A 151 -3.55 -30.22 45.83
CA LEU A 151 -4.92 -30.76 45.58
C LEU A 151 -5.37 -30.75 44.10
N SER A 152 -6.09 -31.83 43.79
CA SER A 152 -7.11 -32.02 42.74
C SER A 152 -6.67 -32.21 41.28
N LYS A 153 -6.78 -33.48 40.88
CA LYS A 153 -6.98 -33.91 39.49
C LYS A 153 -8.35 -33.44 39.03
N SER A 154 -8.42 -32.73 37.90
CA SER A 154 -9.59 -32.74 37.01
C SER A 154 -9.13 -33.16 35.62
N SER A 155 -9.67 -34.28 35.17
CA SER A 155 -9.48 -34.88 33.86
C SER A 155 -10.23 -34.09 32.78
N THR A 156 -9.48 -33.46 31.87
CA THR A 156 -10.00 -33.01 30.56
C THR A 156 -8.96 -33.27 29.46
N SER A 157 -9.35 -34.18 28.57
CA SER A 157 -8.95 -34.41 27.16
C SER A 157 -7.48 -34.21 26.73
N SER A 158 -6.87 -35.33 26.35
CA SER A 158 -5.49 -35.50 25.88
C SER A 158 -5.21 -35.07 24.43
N SER A 159 -5.98 -34.17 23.82
CA SER A 159 -5.73 -33.70 22.44
C SER A 159 -4.76 -32.50 22.35
N ASP A 160 -4.61 -31.75 23.44
CA ASP A 160 -3.96 -30.42 23.45
C ASP A 160 -2.41 -30.45 23.51
N ARG A 161 -1.81 -31.65 23.52
CA ARG A 161 -0.34 -31.83 23.57
C ARG A 161 0.27 -32.46 22.30
N GLY A 162 -0.55 -32.86 21.33
CA GLY A 162 -0.07 -33.48 20.08
C GLY A 162 0.59 -32.48 19.13
N TRP A 163 -0.04 -31.33 18.90
CA TRP A 163 0.34 -30.42 17.82
C TRP A 163 1.61 -29.61 18.10
N LYS A 164 1.93 -29.34 19.38
CA LYS A 164 3.17 -28.64 19.77
C LYS A 164 4.45 -29.45 19.54
N LYS A 165 4.37 -30.78 19.46
CA LYS A 165 5.55 -31.67 19.28
C LYS A 165 5.85 -31.98 17.81
N GLU A 166 4.87 -31.94 16.91
CA GLU A 166 5.10 -32.20 15.47
C GLU A 166 5.82 -31.06 14.75
N PHE A 167 5.76 -29.84 15.28
CA PHE A 167 6.29 -28.63 14.62
C PHE A 167 7.79 -28.40 14.77
N SER A 168 8.48 -29.05 15.72
CA SER A 168 9.89 -28.78 16.03
C SER A 168 10.90 -29.67 15.30
N LEU A 169 10.48 -30.61 14.44
CA LEU A 169 11.36 -31.69 13.94
C LEU A 169 11.36 -31.99 12.42
N ARG A 170 10.75 -31.19 11.55
CA ARG A 170 10.62 -31.55 10.12
C ARG A 170 10.81 -30.30 9.23
N ALA A 171 11.67 -30.19 8.21
CA ALA A 171 12.54 -31.15 7.53
C ALA A 171 13.51 -30.42 6.55
N ARG A 172 14.74 -30.93 6.44
CA ARG A 172 15.71 -30.74 5.32
C ARG A 172 15.69 -32.04 4.49
N TRP A 173 15.91 -32.01 3.16
CA TRP A 173 15.53 -33.12 2.26
C TRP A 173 16.63 -33.49 1.20
N VAL A 174 16.74 -34.76 0.70
CA VAL A 174 17.62 -35.31 -0.42
C VAL A 174 16.92 -36.36 -1.37
N ILE A 175 17.31 -36.61 -2.66
CA ILE A 175 16.72 -37.67 -3.61
C ILE A 175 17.48 -39.00 -3.65
N SER A 176 16.76 -40.07 -3.98
CA SER A 176 17.22 -41.47 -4.18
C SER A 176 16.95 -42.14 -5.55
N ASP A 177 16.15 -41.59 -6.48
CA ASP A 177 15.80 -42.29 -7.76
C ASP A 177 15.94 -41.37 -8.98
N LYS A 178 16.87 -41.74 -9.88
CA LYS A 178 17.38 -40.93 -11.00
C LYS A 178 16.53 -41.02 -12.27
N ASP A 179 15.80 -42.13 -12.47
CA ASP A 179 15.08 -42.42 -13.72
C ASP A 179 13.62 -41.92 -13.69
N LYS A 180 12.98 -41.93 -12.51
CA LYS A 180 11.66 -41.29 -12.31
C LYS A 180 11.75 -39.76 -12.34
N PHE A 181 12.85 -39.21 -11.83
CA PHE A 181 13.15 -37.77 -11.87
C PHE A 181 13.34 -37.26 -13.31
N THR A 182 13.92 -38.07 -14.20
CA THR A 182 14.10 -37.74 -15.62
C THR A 182 12.82 -37.84 -16.46
N ALA A 183 11.79 -38.55 -16.01
CA ALA A 183 10.46 -38.54 -16.64
C ALA A 183 9.64 -37.29 -16.25
N LEU A 184 9.60 -36.95 -14.96
CA LEU A 184 8.85 -35.78 -14.44
C LEU A 184 9.41 -34.43 -14.95
N LEU A 185 10.73 -34.34 -15.11
CA LEU A 185 11.38 -33.16 -15.71
C LEU A 185 11.08 -32.99 -17.20
N ARG A 186 10.68 -34.06 -17.91
CA ARG A 186 10.36 -34.04 -19.34
C ARG A 186 8.98 -33.44 -19.60
N ASP A 187 8.01 -33.76 -18.74
CA ASP A 187 6.64 -33.22 -18.80
C ASP A 187 6.57 -31.75 -18.36
N LEU A 188 7.49 -31.32 -17.50
CA LEU A 188 7.60 -29.91 -17.06
C LEU A 188 8.43 -29.01 -18.01
N ARG A 189 9.23 -29.58 -18.94
CA ARG A 189 10.19 -28.87 -19.83
C ARG A 189 9.91 -28.94 -21.33
N GLY A 190 8.66 -29.18 -21.75
CA GLY A 190 8.26 -28.95 -23.15
C GLY A 190 8.42 -27.49 -23.63
N ILE A 191 8.78 -26.54 -22.75
CA ILE A 191 8.92 -25.13 -23.09
C ILE A 191 10.27 -24.61 -22.60
N SER A 192 11.15 -24.29 -23.56
CA SER A 192 12.35 -23.46 -23.48
C SER A 192 13.66 -24.07 -22.93
N LEU A 193 14.48 -24.50 -23.91
CA LEU A 193 15.95 -24.67 -23.92
C LEU A 193 16.65 -23.38 -23.39
N SER A 194 17.86 -23.31 -22.80
CA SER A 194 19.10 -24.13 -22.89
C SER A 194 20.13 -23.74 -21.80
N HIS A 195 20.75 -24.74 -21.12
CA HIS A 195 22.04 -24.78 -20.37
C HIS A 195 22.31 -23.94 -19.08
N PRO A 196 23.27 -24.33 -18.20
CA PRO A 196 23.51 -25.66 -17.63
C PRO A 196 23.85 -25.62 -16.10
N PHE A 197 22.89 -25.92 -15.21
CA PHE A 197 23.13 -26.47 -13.87
C PHE A 197 21.88 -27.25 -13.42
N PRO A 198 21.99 -28.39 -12.71
CA PRO A 198 20.81 -29.17 -12.33
C PRO A 198 20.11 -28.53 -11.12
N PRO A 199 18.79 -28.29 -11.16
CA PRO A 199 18.05 -27.77 -10.01
C PRO A 199 17.79 -28.88 -9.00
N ARG A 200 17.73 -28.47 -7.72
CA ARG A 200 17.54 -29.40 -6.60
C ARG A 200 16.12 -30.01 -6.64
N PRO A 201 15.97 -31.32 -6.40
CA PRO A 201 14.68 -32.04 -6.31
C PRO A 201 13.62 -31.48 -5.36
N HIS A 202 14.05 -31.02 -4.18
CA HIS A 202 13.16 -30.46 -3.16
C HIS A 202 12.55 -29.15 -3.62
N LEU A 203 13.24 -28.48 -4.53
CA LEU A 203 12.76 -27.31 -5.21
C LEU A 203 11.57 -27.65 -6.10
N VAL A 204 11.66 -28.75 -6.86
CA VAL A 204 10.60 -29.22 -7.77
C VAL A 204 9.36 -29.65 -7.00
N ALA A 205 9.53 -30.39 -5.90
CA ALA A 205 8.41 -30.81 -5.05
C ALA A 205 7.74 -29.64 -4.32
N LYS A 206 8.53 -28.68 -3.80
CA LYS A 206 8.00 -27.43 -3.23
C LYS A 206 7.26 -26.62 -4.28
N LEU A 207 7.80 -26.53 -5.49
CA LEU A 207 7.18 -25.80 -6.59
C LEU A 207 5.85 -26.41 -7.00
N ALA A 208 5.78 -27.74 -7.14
CA ALA A 208 4.56 -28.46 -7.46
C ALA A 208 3.50 -28.27 -6.37
N ALA A 209 3.87 -28.41 -5.10
CA ALA A 209 2.97 -28.16 -3.97
C ALA A 209 2.38 -26.74 -4.03
N VAL A 210 3.23 -25.74 -4.21
CA VAL A 210 2.80 -24.36 -4.30
C VAL A 210 1.88 -24.12 -5.51
N LYS A 211 2.11 -24.77 -6.66
CA LYS A 211 1.29 -24.60 -7.88
C LYS A 211 -0.17 -25.00 -7.65
N LEU A 212 -0.42 -25.95 -6.76
CA LEU A 212 -1.76 -26.43 -6.40
C LEU A 212 -2.35 -25.65 -5.23
N THR A 213 -1.54 -25.26 -4.25
CA THR A 213 -2.00 -24.50 -3.09
C THR A 213 -2.45 -23.09 -3.47
N VAL A 214 -1.83 -22.46 -4.48
CA VAL A 214 -2.16 -21.06 -4.87
C VAL A 214 -3.61 -20.88 -5.33
N PRO A 215 -4.14 -21.65 -6.32
CA PRO A 215 -5.54 -21.49 -6.73
C PRO A 215 -6.55 -21.76 -5.60
N LEU A 216 -6.31 -22.78 -4.78
CA LEU A 216 -7.19 -23.09 -3.65
C LEU A 216 -7.15 -22.00 -2.57
N SER A 217 -5.96 -21.48 -2.27
CA SER A 217 -5.78 -20.35 -1.35
C SER A 217 -6.55 -19.13 -1.82
N GLN A 218 -6.50 -18.85 -3.13
CA GLN A 218 -7.23 -17.76 -3.74
C GLN A 218 -8.74 -17.93 -3.54
N ASP A 219 -9.30 -19.11 -3.82
CA ASP A 219 -10.74 -19.38 -3.62
C ASP A 219 -11.19 -19.17 -2.17
N PHE A 220 -10.37 -19.59 -1.19
CA PHE A 220 -10.66 -19.38 0.23
C PHE A 220 -10.57 -17.91 0.63
N ASN A 221 -9.54 -17.18 0.19
CA ASN A 221 -9.40 -15.75 0.47
C ASN A 221 -10.54 -14.95 -0.18
N ASP A 222 -10.95 -15.28 -1.41
CA ASP A 222 -12.14 -14.71 -2.05
C ASP A 222 -13.40 -14.98 -1.21
N GLY A 223 -13.50 -16.17 -0.60
CA GLY A 223 -14.57 -16.52 0.33
C GLY A 223 -14.54 -15.68 1.61
N LEU A 224 -13.36 -15.47 2.20
CA LEU A 224 -13.17 -14.63 3.39
C LEU A 224 -13.48 -13.15 3.11
N GLU A 225 -13.13 -12.64 1.94
CA GLU A 225 -13.45 -11.28 1.51
C GLU A 225 -14.96 -11.04 1.44
N ARG A 226 -15.73 -12.01 0.93
CA ARG A 226 -17.19 -11.93 0.88
C ARG A 226 -17.86 -11.83 2.26
N LEU A 227 -17.13 -12.09 3.34
CA LEU A 227 -17.63 -11.86 4.70
C LEU A 227 -17.69 -10.37 5.06
N PHE A 228 -16.86 -9.53 4.44
CA PHE A 228 -16.93 -8.09 4.64
C PHE A 228 -18.21 -7.50 4.04
N PRO A 229 -18.80 -6.46 4.66
CA PRO A 229 -19.81 -5.67 3.98
C PRO A 229 -19.22 -5.06 2.70
N PRO A 230 -19.96 -4.96 1.59
CA PRO A 230 -19.44 -4.45 0.32
C PRO A 230 -18.80 -3.07 0.41
N SER A 231 -19.19 -2.26 1.39
CA SER A 231 -18.60 -0.92 1.63
C SER A 231 -17.15 -0.96 2.13
N HIS A 232 -16.72 -2.04 2.77
CA HIS A 232 -15.38 -2.18 3.35
C HIS A 232 -14.36 -2.81 2.38
N LEU A 233 -14.83 -3.52 1.35
CA LEU A 233 -13.97 -4.19 0.37
C LEU A 233 -12.94 -3.25 -0.28
N PRO A 234 -13.29 -2.03 -0.72
CA PRO A 234 -12.30 -1.14 -1.33
C PRO A 234 -11.19 -0.72 -0.36
N SER A 235 -11.48 -0.55 0.93
CA SER A 235 -10.47 -0.22 1.93
C SER A 235 -9.54 -1.38 2.21
N TYR A 236 -10.12 -2.58 2.31
CA TYR A 236 -9.37 -3.82 2.44
C TYR A 236 -8.44 -4.04 1.23
N GLU A 237 -8.93 -3.87 0.00
CA GLU A 237 -8.15 -4.01 -1.24
C GLU A 237 -6.96 -3.05 -1.31
N ARG A 238 -7.21 -1.79 -0.95
CA ARG A 238 -6.15 -0.77 -0.87
C ARG A 238 -5.09 -1.11 0.16
N ALA A 239 -5.47 -1.62 1.33
CA ALA A 239 -4.54 -1.94 2.40
C ALA A 239 -3.54 -3.04 2.02
N TRP A 240 -4.01 -4.17 1.50
CA TRP A 240 -3.08 -5.24 1.12
C TRP A 240 -2.28 -4.89 -0.14
N THR A 241 -2.85 -4.14 -1.08
CA THR A 241 -2.14 -3.60 -2.26
C THR A 241 -1.00 -2.66 -1.83
N TYR A 242 -1.29 -1.72 -0.93
CA TYR A 242 -0.28 -0.81 -0.37
C TYR A 242 0.87 -1.59 0.29
N GLN A 243 0.55 -2.57 1.13
CA GLN A 243 1.55 -3.36 1.84
C GLN A 243 2.44 -4.18 0.89
N LEU A 244 1.88 -4.74 -0.18
CA LEU A 244 2.68 -5.43 -1.20
C LEU A 244 3.63 -4.48 -1.92
N LEU A 245 3.15 -3.32 -2.38
CA LEU A 245 3.96 -2.31 -3.05
C LEU A 245 5.03 -1.72 -2.14
N GLU A 246 4.73 -1.53 -0.85
CA GLU A 246 5.70 -1.10 0.16
C GLU A 246 6.75 -2.18 0.42
N SER A 247 6.33 -3.46 0.48
CA SER A 247 7.26 -4.58 0.71
C SER A 247 8.24 -4.80 -0.44
N ALA A 248 7.82 -4.52 -1.69
CA ALA A 248 8.69 -4.52 -2.86
C ALA A 248 9.66 -3.32 -2.88
N GLN A 249 9.44 -2.33 -2.00
CA GLN A 249 10.25 -1.11 -1.88
C GLN A 249 10.47 -0.44 -3.24
N ARG A 250 11.71 -0.08 -3.56
CA ARG A 250 12.13 0.45 -4.86
C ARG A 250 12.90 -0.59 -5.68
N ASP A 251 12.67 -1.88 -5.45
CA ASP A 251 13.30 -2.98 -6.19
C ASP A 251 12.48 -3.31 -7.45
N LEU A 252 13.01 -2.90 -8.61
CA LEU A 252 12.38 -3.13 -9.91
C LEU A 252 12.20 -4.62 -10.25
N ALA A 253 13.07 -5.50 -9.76
CA ALA A 253 12.93 -6.94 -9.99
C ALA A 253 11.75 -7.49 -9.21
N GLN A 254 11.59 -7.09 -7.94
CA GLN A 254 10.43 -7.47 -7.12
C GLN A 254 9.12 -6.89 -7.66
N LEU A 255 9.12 -5.65 -8.15
CA LEU A 255 7.94 -5.05 -8.76
C LEU A 255 7.55 -5.73 -10.08
N SER A 256 8.52 -6.08 -10.92
CA SER A 256 8.26 -6.88 -12.14
C SER A 256 7.70 -8.26 -11.81
N LEU A 257 8.20 -8.87 -10.73
CA LEU A 257 7.70 -10.15 -10.25
C LEU A 257 6.24 -10.04 -9.78
N LEU A 258 5.94 -8.98 -9.01
CA LEU A 258 4.61 -8.67 -8.52
C LEU A 258 3.63 -8.42 -9.66
N GLU A 259 4.00 -7.59 -10.63
CA GLU A 259 3.22 -7.32 -11.84
C GLU A 259 2.86 -8.63 -12.56
N LYS A 260 3.86 -9.47 -12.85
CA LYS A 260 3.67 -10.75 -13.55
C LYS A 260 2.85 -11.75 -12.74
N ALA A 261 2.98 -11.76 -11.42
CA ALA A 261 2.20 -12.63 -10.54
C ALA A 261 0.73 -12.20 -10.49
N ALA A 262 0.48 -10.90 -10.47
CA ALA A 262 -0.85 -10.28 -10.42
C ALA A 262 -1.60 -10.32 -11.76
N THR A 263 -0.87 -10.29 -12.88
CA THR A 263 -1.43 -10.17 -14.24
C THR A 263 -2.55 -11.19 -14.48
N GLY A 264 -3.72 -10.69 -14.89
CA GLY A 264 -4.91 -11.48 -15.22
C GLY A 264 -5.80 -11.84 -14.03
N VAL A 265 -5.31 -11.74 -12.79
CA VAL A 265 -6.06 -12.06 -11.57
C VAL A 265 -6.38 -10.78 -10.79
N TYR A 266 -5.39 -9.90 -10.62
CA TYR A 266 -5.49 -8.66 -9.84
C TYR A 266 -5.12 -7.45 -10.71
N PRO A 267 -6.03 -6.97 -11.57
CA PRO A 267 -5.72 -5.93 -12.55
C PRO A 267 -5.27 -4.61 -11.91
N GLN A 268 -5.86 -4.23 -10.78
CA GLN A 268 -5.49 -3.01 -10.04
C GLN A 268 -4.06 -3.10 -9.48
N LEU A 269 -3.69 -4.24 -8.90
CA LEU A 269 -2.34 -4.48 -8.41
C LEU A 269 -1.31 -4.47 -9.55
N THR A 270 -1.64 -5.08 -10.69
CA THR A 270 -0.80 -5.03 -11.89
C THR A 270 -0.55 -3.59 -12.32
N ALA A 271 -1.61 -2.78 -12.45
CA ALA A 271 -1.50 -1.37 -12.78
C ALA A 271 -0.59 -0.62 -11.80
N SER A 272 -0.82 -0.76 -10.49
CA SER A 272 -0.03 -0.06 -9.47
C SER A 272 1.44 -0.50 -9.44
N ALA A 273 1.73 -1.79 -9.65
CA ALA A 273 3.10 -2.28 -9.75
C ALA A 273 3.82 -1.70 -10.98
N THR A 274 3.15 -1.65 -12.14
CA THR A 274 3.71 -1.04 -13.37
C THR A 274 3.94 0.46 -13.20
N LEU A 275 2.98 1.19 -12.60
CA LEU A 275 3.12 2.62 -12.31
C LEU A 275 4.27 2.91 -11.35
N LYS A 276 4.42 2.11 -10.29
CA LYS A 276 5.52 2.26 -9.34
C LYS A 276 6.88 1.98 -10.00
N SER A 277 6.98 0.93 -10.81
CA SER A 277 8.17 0.64 -11.63
C SER A 277 8.53 1.81 -12.56
N LEU A 278 7.53 2.36 -13.27
CA LEU A 278 7.72 3.54 -14.12
C LEU A 278 8.22 4.73 -13.30
N ARG A 279 7.62 4.99 -12.14
CA ARG A 279 8.03 6.07 -11.22
C ARG A 279 9.49 5.93 -10.78
N ILE A 280 9.92 4.73 -10.40
CA ILE A 280 11.30 4.45 -9.97
C ILE A 280 12.29 4.66 -11.11
N ASN A 281 11.99 4.14 -12.30
CA ASN A 281 12.83 4.31 -13.49
C ASN A 281 13.03 5.79 -13.86
N LEU A 282 12.03 6.63 -13.62
CA LEU A 282 12.13 8.07 -13.85
C LEU A 282 13.02 8.81 -12.86
N ASP A 283 13.27 8.24 -11.68
CA ASP A 283 14.15 8.83 -10.66
C ASP A 283 15.63 8.37 -10.80
N THR A 284 15.93 7.30 -11.55
CA THR A 284 17.31 6.79 -11.69
C THR A 284 18.24 7.69 -12.52
N LYS A 285 19.41 8.04 -11.96
CA LYS A 285 20.50 8.76 -12.64
C LYS A 285 21.63 7.77 -13.04
N PRO A 286 22.27 7.89 -14.22
CA PRO A 286 22.08 8.95 -15.21
C PRO A 286 20.81 8.73 -16.03
N GLN A 287 20.05 9.81 -16.25
CA GLN A 287 18.92 9.83 -17.19
C GLN A 287 19.36 9.65 -18.66
N ALA A 288 20.63 9.32 -18.92
CA ALA A 288 21.23 9.24 -20.24
C ALA A 288 20.63 8.12 -21.12
N SER A 289 20.02 7.10 -20.51
CA SER A 289 19.36 6.00 -21.24
C SER A 289 17.94 6.34 -21.71
N PHE A 290 17.30 7.38 -21.16
CA PHE A 290 15.95 7.78 -21.55
C PHE A 290 15.99 9.04 -22.44
N LYS A 291 16.02 8.83 -23.77
CA LYS A 291 15.79 9.92 -24.71
C LYS A 291 14.32 10.35 -24.60
N PRO A 292 14.00 11.64 -24.47
CA PRO A 292 12.62 12.09 -24.50
C PRO A 292 11.97 11.59 -25.77
N THR A 293 10.84 10.90 -25.62
CA THR A 293 10.14 10.32 -26.77
C THR A 293 9.32 11.37 -27.49
N PHE A 294 8.97 12.46 -26.79
CA PHE A 294 8.08 13.52 -27.26
C PHE A 294 6.72 12.98 -27.73
N ALA A 295 6.38 11.73 -27.39
CA ALA A 295 5.19 11.04 -27.87
C ALA A 295 3.89 11.72 -27.40
N LEU A 296 3.95 12.37 -26.23
CA LEU A 296 2.84 13.14 -25.65
C LEU A 296 3.03 14.67 -25.80
N LYS A 297 3.94 15.13 -26.68
CA LYS A 297 4.07 16.57 -26.94
C LYS A 297 2.89 17.03 -27.79
N VAL A 298 2.02 17.83 -27.20
CA VAL A 298 0.86 18.46 -27.84
C VAL A 298 1.32 19.71 -28.60
N PRO A 299 1.13 19.77 -29.93
CA PRO A 299 1.43 20.96 -30.71
C PRO A 299 0.62 22.17 -30.20
N ARG A 300 1.26 23.33 -30.02
CA ARG A 300 0.58 24.54 -29.54
C ARG A 300 -0.61 24.95 -30.43
N ALA A 301 -0.53 24.67 -31.73
CA ALA A 301 -1.59 24.93 -32.71
C ALA A 301 -2.84 24.04 -32.53
N ALA A 302 -2.71 22.89 -31.86
CA ALA A 302 -3.85 22.00 -31.55
C ALA A 302 -4.67 22.50 -30.33
N LEU A 303 -4.23 23.58 -29.69
CA LEU A 303 -4.83 24.16 -28.49
C LEU A 303 -5.39 25.55 -28.79
N ASP A 304 -6.70 25.69 -28.63
CA ASP A 304 -7.39 26.97 -28.60
C ASP A 304 -7.39 27.49 -27.16
N ILE A 305 -6.59 28.53 -26.90
CA ILE A 305 -6.39 29.11 -25.56
C ILE A 305 -6.96 30.52 -25.56
N PRO A 306 -7.93 30.83 -24.68
CA PRO A 306 -8.53 32.17 -24.61
C PRO A 306 -7.48 33.27 -24.38
N VAL A 307 -7.66 34.39 -25.09
CA VAL A 307 -6.79 35.57 -24.96
C VAL A 307 -6.86 36.14 -23.54
N GLY A 308 -5.72 36.38 -22.90
CA GLY A 308 -5.63 36.89 -21.52
C GLY A 308 -5.64 35.82 -20.42
N ALA A 309 -5.55 34.53 -20.78
CA ALA A 309 -5.43 33.41 -19.86
C ALA A 309 -4.02 33.27 -19.24
N ASP A 310 -3.49 34.35 -18.67
CA ASP A 310 -2.12 34.44 -18.15
C ASP A 310 -1.95 33.88 -16.71
N ARG A 311 -2.91 33.03 -16.30
CA ARG A 311 -2.93 32.41 -14.98
C ARG A 311 -2.12 31.11 -15.01
N ARG A 312 -1.51 30.75 -13.88
CA ARG A 312 -0.82 29.46 -13.67
C ARG A 312 -1.66 28.24 -14.11
N ARG A 313 -2.99 28.34 -14.05
CA ARG A 313 -3.92 27.34 -14.58
C ARG A 313 -4.96 28.03 -15.46
N CYS A 314 -5.21 27.49 -16.65
CA CYS A 314 -6.23 28.00 -17.57
C CYS A 314 -7.03 26.89 -18.23
N GLN A 315 -8.20 27.24 -18.76
CA GLN A 315 -9.04 26.38 -19.60
C GLN A 315 -8.71 26.62 -21.06
N ALA A 316 -8.72 25.57 -21.86
CA ALA A 316 -8.49 25.61 -23.29
C ALA A 316 -9.30 24.50 -23.97
N ARG A 317 -9.32 24.49 -25.30
CA ARG A 317 -9.91 23.41 -26.09
C ARG A 317 -8.84 22.75 -26.95
N HIS A 318 -8.75 21.44 -26.86
CA HIS A 318 -7.88 20.61 -27.69
C HIS A 318 -8.69 20.02 -28.85
N GLU A 319 -8.14 20.07 -30.07
CA GLU A 319 -8.81 19.63 -31.31
C GLU A 319 -9.50 18.24 -31.18
N ARG A 320 -8.77 17.24 -30.66
CA ARG A 320 -9.26 15.86 -30.48
C ARG A 320 -9.83 15.55 -29.09
N ALA A 321 -9.15 15.98 -28.02
CA ALA A 321 -9.50 15.62 -26.64
C ALA A 321 -10.68 16.43 -26.08
N GLY A 322 -11.11 17.51 -26.75
CA GLY A 322 -12.20 18.37 -26.29
C GLY A 322 -11.72 19.39 -25.27
N ASP A 323 -12.50 19.60 -24.20
CA ASP A 323 -12.16 20.56 -23.15
C ASP A 323 -10.92 20.10 -22.39
N VAL A 324 -9.98 21.02 -22.14
CA VAL A 324 -8.74 20.75 -21.43
C VAL A 324 -8.41 21.84 -20.40
N ILE A 325 -7.64 21.47 -19.40
CA ILE A 325 -6.99 22.38 -18.47
C ILE A 325 -5.49 22.34 -18.72
N ILE A 326 -4.87 23.52 -18.73
CA ILE A 326 -3.43 23.66 -18.88
C ILE A 326 -2.86 24.25 -17.59
N GLU A 327 -1.86 23.57 -17.03
CA GLU A 327 -1.05 24.06 -15.91
C GLU A 327 0.31 24.52 -16.41
N TRP A 328 0.54 25.83 -16.32
CA TRP A 328 1.75 26.49 -16.80
C TRP A 328 2.86 26.51 -15.76
N VAL A 329 4.07 26.26 -16.24
CA VAL A 329 5.32 26.36 -15.49
C VAL A 329 6.30 27.19 -16.30
N ASP A 330 6.67 28.34 -15.74
CA ASP A 330 7.62 29.24 -16.36
C ASP A 330 9.04 28.67 -16.28
N TYR A 331 9.88 29.02 -17.25
CA TYR A 331 11.29 28.69 -17.28
C TYR A 331 12.13 29.92 -17.63
N ASP A 332 13.38 29.95 -17.17
CA ASP A 332 14.33 30.97 -17.59
C ASP A 332 14.87 30.62 -19.00
N PRO A 333 14.65 31.46 -20.03
CA PRO A 333 15.18 31.21 -21.36
C PRO A 333 16.72 31.25 -21.42
N GLN A 334 17.39 31.88 -20.45
CA GLN A 334 18.85 31.98 -20.40
C GLN A 334 19.50 30.71 -19.82
N ALA A 335 18.76 29.93 -19.03
CA ALA A 335 19.24 28.70 -18.39
C ALA A 335 19.04 27.47 -19.30
N ILE A 336 19.87 27.34 -20.35
CA ILE A 336 19.73 26.29 -21.39
C ILE A 336 19.77 24.87 -20.80
N GLU A 337 20.71 24.58 -19.91
CA GLU A 337 20.85 23.24 -19.30
C GLU A 337 19.63 22.89 -18.44
N GLU A 338 19.13 23.87 -17.68
CA GLU A 338 17.91 23.70 -16.89
C GLU A 338 16.70 23.47 -17.79
N ARG A 339 16.56 24.22 -18.88
CA ARG A 339 15.49 24.06 -19.87
C ARG A 339 15.47 22.65 -20.45
N VAL A 340 16.63 22.12 -20.85
CA VAL A 340 16.73 20.74 -21.36
C VAL A 340 16.25 19.76 -20.29
N ALA A 341 16.73 19.89 -19.05
CA ALA A 341 16.28 19.06 -17.95
C ALA A 341 14.77 19.23 -17.66
N HIS A 342 14.21 20.43 -17.81
CA HIS A 342 12.79 20.71 -17.62
C HIS A 342 11.91 19.98 -18.62
N VAL A 343 12.29 19.99 -19.90
CA VAL A 343 11.55 19.30 -20.96
C VAL A 343 11.57 17.79 -20.75
N ARG A 344 12.72 17.20 -20.43
CA ARG A 344 12.80 15.74 -20.16
C ARG A 344 11.87 15.35 -19.02
N ARG A 345 11.94 16.06 -17.90
CA ARG A 345 11.11 15.81 -16.72
C ARG A 345 9.62 16.00 -16.99
N LEU A 346 9.26 16.94 -17.87
CA LEU A 346 7.89 17.18 -18.28
C LEU A 346 7.35 16.04 -19.15
N ASP A 347 8.16 15.54 -20.09
CA ASP A 347 7.84 14.35 -20.89
C ASP A 347 7.62 13.11 -20.00
N ASP A 348 8.51 12.92 -19.02
CA ASP A 348 8.43 11.84 -18.05
C ASP A 348 7.16 11.90 -17.18
N LEU A 349 6.86 13.09 -16.65
CA LEU A 349 5.68 13.33 -15.84
C LEU A 349 4.39 13.14 -16.65
N ALA A 350 4.35 13.65 -17.89
CA ALA A 350 3.20 13.49 -18.76
C ALA A 350 2.92 12.02 -19.06
N ARG A 351 3.97 11.21 -19.33
CA ARG A 351 3.84 9.76 -19.56
C ARG A 351 3.35 9.02 -18.33
N MET A 352 3.90 9.34 -17.16
CA MET A 352 3.49 8.73 -15.89
C MET A 352 2.01 9.02 -15.58
N MET A 353 1.61 10.29 -15.69
CA MET A 353 0.22 10.70 -15.45
C MET A 353 -0.74 10.09 -16.47
N HIS A 354 -0.34 10.00 -17.74
CA HIS A 354 -1.14 9.41 -18.80
C HIS A 354 -1.40 7.92 -18.54
N SER A 355 -0.36 7.16 -18.18
CA SER A 355 -0.52 5.76 -17.79
C SER A 355 -1.34 5.59 -16.51
N ALA A 356 -1.21 6.52 -15.56
CA ALA A 356 -1.92 6.47 -14.28
C ALA A 356 -3.43 6.73 -14.43
N SER A 357 -3.82 7.66 -15.30
CA SER A 357 -5.22 8.05 -15.48
C SER A 357 -6.11 6.94 -16.04
N GLU A 358 -5.56 6.08 -16.90
CA GLU A 358 -6.33 4.98 -17.49
C GLU A 358 -6.45 3.77 -16.54
N CYS A 359 -5.59 3.69 -15.52
CA CYS A 359 -5.33 2.43 -14.82
C CYS A 359 -5.55 2.44 -13.30
N HIS A 360 -5.77 3.60 -12.65
CA HIS A 360 -5.90 3.67 -11.19
C HIS A 360 -7.13 4.47 -10.72
N PRO A 361 -8.20 3.81 -10.22
CA PRO A 361 -9.46 4.47 -9.86
C PRO A 361 -9.31 5.46 -8.69
N ASP A 362 -8.40 5.16 -7.76
CA ASP A 362 -8.28 5.94 -6.52
C ASP A 362 -7.31 7.12 -6.60
N LEU A 363 -6.59 7.36 -7.70
CA LEU A 363 -5.67 8.52 -7.77
C LEU A 363 -6.42 9.85 -7.85
N HIS A 364 -7.69 9.82 -8.29
CA HIS A 364 -8.52 11.01 -8.51
C HIS A 364 -7.79 12.11 -9.30
N SER A 365 -6.82 11.73 -10.14
CA SER A 365 -6.09 12.63 -11.02
C SER A 365 -6.88 12.87 -12.31
N ILE A 366 -6.64 14.02 -12.95
CA ILE A 366 -7.22 14.32 -14.25
C ILE A 366 -6.41 13.62 -15.35
N ASP A 367 -7.08 13.04 -16.35
CA ASP A 367 -6.43 12.38 -17.48
C ASP A 367 -5.41 13.30 -18.15
N CYS A 368 -4.16 12.86 -18.19
CA CYS A 368 -3.10 13.62 -18.83
C CYS A 368 -3.12 13.35 -20.33
N VAL A 369 -3.37 14.39 -21.12
CA VAL A 369 -3.29 14.34 -22.59
C VAL A 369 -1.82 14.43 -23.02
N GLY A 370 -1.03 15.22 -22.30
CA GLY A 370 0.38 15.42 -22.62
C GLY A 370 0.90 16.75 -22.09
N TYR A 371 1.83 17.34 -22.83
CA TYR A 371 2.39 18.65 -22.50
C TYR A 371 2.61 19.51 -23.74
N THR A 372 2.62 20.83 -23.56
CA THR A 372 2.83 21.80 -24.62
C THR A 372 3.90 22.83 -24.23
N GLU A 373 4.39 23.56 -25.22
CA GLU A 373 5.40 24.61 -25.07
C GLU A 373 4.83 25.92 -25.60
N ASP A 374 4.89 26.97 -24.78
CA ASP A 374 4.48 28.33 -25.13
C ASP A 374 5.71 29.23 -25.11
N THR A 375 6.54 29.07 -26.14
CA THR A 375 7.82 29.78 -26.30
C THR A 375 7.69 31.31 -26.16
N PRO A 376 6.66 31.99 -26.71
CA PRO A 376 6.52 33.44 -26.55
C PRO A 376 6.45 33.91 -25.09
N ASN A 377 5.92 33.08 -24.19
CA ASN A 377 5.77 33.39 -22.76
C ASN A 377 6.77 32.63 -21.88
N ASN A 378 7.77 31.98 -22.47
CA ASN A 378 8.80 31.20 -21.76
C ASN A 378 8.22 30.20 -20.74
N ARG A 379 7.20 29.44 -21.14
CA ARG A 379 6.53 28.49 -20.24
C ARG A 379 6.18 27.16 -20.91
N TYR A 380 6.09 26.12 -20.10
CA TYR A 380 5.57 24.81 -20.49
C TYR A 380 4.23 24.53 -19.83
N GLY A 381 3.33 23.85 -20.52
CA GLY A 381 2.01 23.52 -20.01
C GLY A 381 1.81 22.01 -19.90
N LEU A 382 1.40 21.50 -18.73
CA LEU A 382 0.80 20.17 -18.64
C LEU A 382 -0.67 20.25 -19.08
N VAL A 383 -1.09 19.38 -19.99
CA VAL A 383 -2.42 19.39 -20.60
C VAL A 383 -3.23 18.23 -20.04
N TYR A 384 -4.32 18.55 -19.35
CA TYR A 384 -5.22 17.62 -18.72
C TYR A 384 -6.60 17.66 -19.39
N LYS A 385 -7.24 16.51 -19.60
CA LYS A 385 -8.59 16.42 -20.16
C LYS A 385 -9.63 16.86 -19.13
N ALA A 386 -10.40 17.90 -19.42
CA ALA A 386 -11.44 18.37 -18.52
C ALA A 386 -12.72 17.53 -18.72
N PRO A 387 -13.32 16.96 -17.66
CA PRO A 387 -14.61 16.28 -17.77
C PRO A 387 -15.78 17.20 -18.18
N ALA A 388 -15.61 18.51 -18.00
CA ALA A 388 -16.58 19.54 -18.35
C ALA A 388 -15.84 20.86 -18.69
N PRO A 389 -16.46 21.78 -19.44
CA PRO A 389 -15.83 23.03 -19.87
C PRO A 389 -15.57 24.02 -18.73
N THR A 390 -16.28 23.89 -17.60
CA THR A 390 -16.16 24.78 -16.44
C THR A 390 -15.72 24.00 -15.20
N PHE A 391 -14.88 24.62 -14.37
CA PHE A 391 -14.51 24.08 -13.05
C PHE A 391 -14.62 25.11 -11.94
N SER A 392 -14.63 24.61 -10.71
CA SER A 392 -14.44 25.40 -9.49
C SER A 392 -13.36 24.76 -8.63
N THR A 393 -12.55 25.56 -7.95
CA THR A 393 -11.57 25.05 -6.98
C THR A 393 -12.21 24.90 -5.61
N LEU A 394 -11.75 23.97 -4.77
CA LEU A 394 -12.19 23.88 -3.38
C LEU A 394 -12.04 25.23 -2.65
N HIS A 395 -10.97 25.97 -2.94
CA HIS A 395 -10.74 27.30 -2.39
C HIS A 395 -11.87 28.30 -2.72
N SER A 396 -12.32 28.34 -3.97
CA SER A 396 -13.46 29.18 -4.38
C SER A 396 -14.78 28.73 -3.74
N LEU A 397 -15.00 27.41 -3.64
CA LEU A 397 -16.22 26.88 -3.00
C LEU A 397 -16.28 27.22 -1.52
N ILE A 398 -15.17 27.12 -0.79
CA ILE A 398 -15.10 27.44 0.63
C ILE A 398 -15.27 28.96 0.87
N SER A 399 -14.77 29.79 -0.05
CA SER A 399 -14.80 31.25 0.11
C SER A 399 -16.18 31.84 -0.20
N ASP A 400 -16.82 31.35 -1.27
CA ASP A 400 -17.96 32.03 -1.88
C ASP A 400 -19.30 31.30 -1.66
N LEU A 401 -19.28 30.03 -1.24
CA LEU A 401 -20.49 29.22 -1.05
C LEU A 401 -20.69 28.78 0.41
N LYS A 402 -21.96 28.52 0.75
CA LYS A 402 -22.35 27.97 2.04
C LYS A 402 -21.76 26.57 2.23
N ALA A 403 -21.43 26.23 3.47
CA ALA A 403 -20.96 24.90 3.83
C ALA A 403 -21.97 23.81 3.41
N PRO A 404 -21.51 22.75 2.70
CA PRO A 404 -22.33 21.59 2.39
C PRO A 404 -22.51 20.73 3.64
N ASP A 405 -23.36 19.71 3.52
CA ASP A 405 -23.66 18.79 4.59
C ASP A 405 -22.41 18.12 5.14
N LEU A 406 -22.42 17.83 6.45
CA LEU A 406 -21.27 17.24 7.13
C LEU A 406 -20.85 15.92 6.47
N ASN A 407 -21.82 15.11 6.04
CA ASN A 407 -21.57 13.84 5.36
C ASN A 407 -20.76 14.03 4.07
N ASP A 408 -21.11 15.03 3.25
CA ASP A 408 -20.39 15.30 2.00
C ASP A 408 -18.98 15.81 2.26
N ARG A 409 -18.79 16.61 3.32
CA ARG A 409 -17.46 17.08 3.73
C ARG A 409 -16.56 15.93 4.19
N VAL A 410 -17.11 14.97 4.95
CA VAL A 410 -16.35 13.79 5.39
C VAL A 410 -16.06 12.84 4.24
N LYS A 411 -16.99 12.66 3.30
CA LYS A 411 -16.73 11.90 2.06
C LYS A 411 -15.63 12.54 1.22
N LEU A 412 -15.65 13.86 1.06
CA LEU A 412 -14.58 14.59 0.37
C LEU A 412 -13.23 14.37 1.07
N ALA A 413 -13.18 14.55 2.39
CA ALA A 413 -11.98 14.32 3.20
C ALA A 413 -11.43 12.90 3.04
N HIS A 414 -12.31 11.90 3.14
CA HIS A 414 -11.95 10.50 2.92
C HIS A 414 -11.36 10.31 1.52
N THR A 415 -12.05 10.78 0.48
CA THR A 415 -11.61 10.66 -0.92
C THR A 415 -10.22 11.26 -1.14
N LEU A 416 -9.94 12.44 -0.58
CA LEU A 416 -8.62 13.08 -0.69
C LEU A 416 -7.53 12.30 0.08
N ALA A 417 -7.87 11.74 1.24
CA ALA A 417 -6.94 10.92 2.02
C ALA A 417 -6.60 9.61 1.29
N VAL A 418 -7.60 8.98 0.66
CA VAL A 418 -7.41 7.79 -0.18
C VAL A 418 -6.48 8.12 -1.35
N ALA A 419 -6.76 9.20 -2.08
CA ALA A 419 -5.94 9.61 -3.22
C ALA A 419 -4.49 9.87 -2.84
N LEU A 420 -4.26 10.52 -1.70
CA LEU A 420 -2.90 10.76 -1.21
C LEU A 420 -2.19 9.46 -0.82
N TRP A 421 -2.90 8.55 -0.14
CA TRP A 421 -2.33 7.26 0.24
C TRP A 421 -1.97 6.40 -0.98
N SER A 422 -2.80 6.42 -2.02
CA SER A 422 -2.52 5.78 -3.31
C SER A 422 -1.28 6.38 -3.99
N LEU A 423 -1.14 7.72 -4.03
CA LEU A 423 0.07 8.38 -4.53
C LEU A 423 1.33 7.94 -3.74
N HIS A 424 1.23 7.90 -2.41
CA HIS A 424 2.34 7.47 -1.55
C HIS A 424 2.71 6.00 -1.76
N SER A 425 1.76 5.13 -2.10
CA SER A 425 2.03 3.71 -2.42
C SER A 425 2.94 3.54 -3.63
N LEU A 426 2.81 4.47 -4.60
CA LEU A 426 3.60 4.54 -5.84
C LEU A 426 4.95 5.27 -5.65
N ASP A 427 5.28 5.69 -4.44
CA ASP A 427 6.38 6.61 -4.13
C ASP A 427 6.33 7.92 -4.94
N TRP A 428 5.10 8.42 -5.10
CA TRP A 428 4.82 9.72 -5.69
C TRP A 428 4.43 10.71 -4.59
N LEU A 429 5.17 11.82 -4.52
CA LEU A 429 4.89 12.94 -3.63
C LEU A 429 4.14 14.04 -4.37
N HIS A 430 3.07 14.58 -3.80
CA HIS A 430 2.28 15.62 -4.44
C HIS A 430 2.99 16.99 -4.41
N LYS A 431 3.59 17.36 -3.28
CA LYS A 431 4.42 18.59 -3.08
C LYS A 431 3.72 19.95 -3.14
N SER A 432 2.45 19.98 -3.51
CA SER A 432 1.67 21.23 -3.73
C SER A 432 0.19 21.09 -3.31
N LEU A 433 -0.13 20.08 -2.49
CA LEU A 433 -1.51 19.81 -2.10
C LEU A 433 -2.09 21.02 -1.34
N CYS A 434 -3.16 21.60 -1.87
CA CYS A 434 -3.88 22.74 -1.27
C CYS A 434 -5.29 22.85 -1.87
N SER A 435 -6.17 23.64 -1.26
CA SER A 435 -7.55 23.84 -1.75
C SER A 435 -7.66 24.45 -3.15
N SER A 436 -6.63 25.12 -3.65
CA SER A 436 -6.63 25.60 -5.05
C SER A 436 -6.33 24.51 -6.08
N ASN A 437 -5.73 23.40 -5.64
CA ASN A 437 -5.33 22.26 -6.46
C ASN A 437 -6.35 21.11 -6.45
N ILE A 438 -7.51 21.32 -5.83
CA ILE A 438 -8.63 20.40 -5.82
C ILE A 438 -9.73 21.00 -6.67
N LEU A 439 -10.05 20.36 -7.78
CA LEU A 439 -11.01 20.82 -8.77
C LEU A 439 -12.31 20.02 -8.73
N PHE A 440 -13.40 20.67 -9.09
CA PHE A 440 -14.72 20.07 -9.27
C PHE A 440 -15.30 20.47 -10.62
N PHE A 441 -15.91 19.50 -11.30
CA PHE A 441 -16.53 19.66 -12.61
C PHE A 441 -17.98 19.14 -12.60
N PRO A 442 -18.91 19.80 -13.32
CA PRO A 442 -18.80 21.16 -13.84
C PRO A 442 -18.72 22.20 -12.70
N SER A 443 -18.40 23.45 -13.02
CA SER A 443 -18.29 24.52 -12.02
C SER A 443 -19.59 24.73 -11.25
N ALA A 444 -19.48 24.88 -9.92
CA ALA A 444 -20.59 25.26 -9.04
C ALA A 444 -21.31 26.53 -9.47
N PHE A 445 -20.52 27.50 -9.92
CA PHE A 445 -21.00 28.83 -10.27
C PHE A 445 -21.73 28.83 -11.61
N SER A 446 -21.51 27.81 -12.45
CA SER A 446 -22.17 27.68 -13.76
C SER A 446 -23.66 27.33 -13.65
N LYS A 447 -24.08 26.62 -12.59
CA LYS A 447 -25.50 26.28 -12.35
C LYS A 447 -26.28 27.41 -11.67
N SER A 448 -25.60 28.22 -10.86
CA SER A 448 -26.19 29.34 -10.11
C SER A 448 -26.58 30.51 -11.01
N ALA A 449 -25.90 30.68 -12.15
CA ALA A 449 -26.16 31.76 -13.11
C ALA A 449 -27.52 31.69 -13.84
N HIS A 450 -28.29 30.60 -13.71
CA HIS A 450 -29.54 30.38 -14.46
C HIS A 450 -30.79 30.11 -13.60
N SER A 451 -30.71 30.20 -12.27
CA SER A 451 -31.86 30.00 -11.38
C SER A 451 -32.19 31.26 -10.58
N THR A 452 -33.40 31.80 -10.80
CA THR A 452 -33.94 33.02 -10.14
C THR A 452 -34.46 32.78 -8.71
N THR A 453 -34.20 31.61 -8.11
CA THR A 453 -34.61 31.32 -6.72
C THR A 453 -33.40 31.11 -5.81
N ALA A 454 -33.48 31.65 -4.58
CA ALA A 454 -32.44 31.64 -3.54
C ALA A 454 -31.90 30.24 -3.13
N ASN A 455 -32.51 29.15 -3.64
CA ASN A 455 -32.00 27.78 -3.53
C ASN A 455 -30.80 27.49 -4.48
N ALA A 456 -30.39 28.46 -5.30
CA ALA A 456 -29.26 28.40 -6.23
C ALA A 456 -27.84 28.45 -5.59
N ALA A 457 -27.76 28.45 -4.26
CA ALA A 457 -26.51 28.42 -3.49
C ALA A 457 -26.17 27.03 -2.90
N LEU A 458 -26.82 25.97 -3.37
CA LEU A 458 -26.43 24.59 -3.06
C LEU A 458 -25.10 24.29 -3.78
N VAL A 459 -24.07 23.97 -3.00
CA VAL A 459 -22.78 23.50 -3.51
C VAL A 459 -23.04 22.31 -4.44
N PRO A 460 -22.57 22.30 -5.69
CA PRO A 460 -22.66 21.10 -6.52
C PRO A 460 -21.95 19.95 -5.80
N ALA A 461 -22.29 18.71 -6.16
CA ALA A 461 -21.72 17.52 -5.56
C ALA A 461 -20.19 17.58 -5.42
N ILE A 462 -19.71 17.89 -4.21
CA ILE A 462 -18.28 17.83 -3.83
C ILE A 462 -17.78 16.39 -3.67
N ALA A 463 -18.59 15.42 -4.11
CA ALA A 463 -18.35 13.99 -3.98
C ALA A 463 -17.26 13.47 -4.94
N LYS A 464 -16.92 14.23 -5.99
CA LYS A 464 -15.93 13.83 -7.00
C LYS A 464 -14.87 14.91 -7.19
N PRO A 465 -13.89 15.02 -6.27
CA PRO A 465 -12.75 15.90 -6.44
C PRO A 465 -11.80 15.38 -7.52
N TYR A 466 -11.08 16.30 -8.15
CA TYR A 466 -9.95 16.01 -9.02
C TYR A 466 -8.69 16.70 -8.49
N LEU A 467 -7.63 15.93 -8.27
CA LEU A 467 -6.32 16.44 -7.86
C LEU A 467 -5.54 16.98 -9.06
N THR A 468 -4.92 18.14 -8.87
CA THR A 468 -4.12 18.87 -9.85
C THR A 468 -2.90 19.52 -9.19
N GLY A 469 -2.05 20.24 -9.92
CA GLY A 469 -0.84 20.86 -9.38
C GLY A 469 0.33 19.89 -9.25
N PHE A 470 0.40 18.87 -10.12
CA PHE A 470 1.54 17.95 -10.17
C PHE A 470 2.80 18.59 -10.77
N ASP A 471 2.71 19.86 -11.18
CA ASP A 471 3.82 20.66 -11.68
C ASP A 471 5.00 20.74 -10.70
N ALA A 472 4.71 20.77 -9.40
CA ALA A 472 5.70 20.79 -8.33
C ALA A 472 6.25 19.40 -7.95
N SER A 473 5.60 18.28 -8.32
CA SER A 473 5.97 16.90 -7.94
C SER A 473 7.31 16.41 -8.51
N ARG A 474 8.07 17.28 -9.19
CA ARG A 474 9.31 16.98 -9.89
C ARG A 474 10.44 16.63 -8.90
N PRO A 475 11.27 15.61 -9.18
CA PRO A 475 12.31 15.12 -8.26
C PRO A 475 13.36 16.16 -7.83
N ASP A 476 13.75 17.11 -8.69
CA ASP A 476 14.89 18.02 -8.45
C ASP A 476 14.49 19.52 -8.30
N LEU A 477 13.22 19.83 -8.01
CA LEU A 477 12.81 21.22 -7.72
C LEU A 477 12.96 21.62 -6.23
N ASP A 478 13.65 20.81 -5.43
CA ASP A 478 14.03 21.19 -4.05
C ASP A 478 15.19 22.19 -4.00
N THR A 479 15.89 22.42 -5.11
CA THR A 479 17.09 23.30 -5.08
C THR A 479 17.14 24.34 -6.21
N ALA A 480 16.53 24.10 -7.38
CA ALA A 480 16.84 24.93 -8.56
C ALA A 480 15.89 26.10 -8.87
N LEU A 481 14.57 26.03 -8.61
CA LEU A 481 13.65 27.09 -9.09
C LEU A 481 12.52 27.43 -8.14
N SER A 482 12.85 27.70 -6.87
CA SER A 482 11.97 28.55 -6.07
C SER A 482 12.13 29.99 -6.53
N VAL A 483 11.44 30.38 -7.60
CA VAL A 483 11.03 31.79 -7.71
C VAL A 483 10.07 32.01 -6.56
N VAL A 484 10.63 32.43 -5.42
CA VAL A 484 9.89 32.77 -4.22
C VAL A 484 8.97 33.93 -4.60
N SER A 485 7.70 33.62 -4.86
CA SER A 485 6.65 34.63 -4.95
C SER A 485 6.73 35.52 -3.70
N ARG A 486 6.85 36.83 -3.91
CA ARG A 486 7.01 37.84 -2.85
C ARG A 486 5.84 37.91 -1.87
N ASN A 487 4.71 37.26 -2.18
CA ASN A 487 3.57 37.05 -1.29
C ASN A 487 3.41 35.56 -0.97
N PRO A 488 3.07 35.17 0.28
CA PRO A 488 2.75 33.79 0.60
C PRO A 488 1.50 33.39 -0.18
N SER A 489 1.71 32.67 -1.27
CA SER A 489 0.63 32.11 -2.07
C SER A 489 -0.16 31.10 -1.24
N ILE A 490 -1.37 30.76 -1.69
CA ILE A 490 -2.17 29.66 -1.12
C ILE A 490 -1.31 28.40 -0.95
N ALA A 491 -0.45 28.10 -1.93
CA ALA A 491 0.47 26.96 -1.88
C ALA A 491 1.54 27.09 -0.79
N THR A 492 2.00 28.31 -0.48
CA THR A 492 3.01 28.55 0.57
C THR A 492 2.44 28.26 1.96
N LEU A 493 1.19 28.63 2.22
CA LEU A 493 0.52 28.42 3.52
C LEU A 493 0.28 26.95 3.86
N HIS A 494 0.17 26.11 2.83
CA HIS A 494 -0.06 24.67 2.98
C HIS A 494 1.23 23.87 3.12
N ARG A 495 2.39 24.50 2.89
CA ARG A 495 3.68 23.81 2.88
C ARG A 495 4.22 23.62 4.29
N HIS A 496 4.80 22.46 4.56
CA HIS A 496 5.42 22.14 5.84
C HIS A 496 6.58 23.11 6.17
N PRO A 497 6.74 23.60 7.41
CA PRO A 497 7.85 24.50 7.79
C PRO A 497 9.24 23.97 7.43
N GLY A 498 9.47 22.65 7.56
CA GLY A 498 10.72 21.99 7.16
C GLY A 498 11.03 22.12 5.66
N SER A 499 10.03 21.99 4.78
CA SER A 499 10.21 22.18 3.33
C SER A 499 10.52 23.64 2.99
N LEU A 500 9.91 24.60 3.70
CA LEU A 500 10.22 26.03 3.54
C LEU A 500 11.67 26.38 3.94
N LYS A 501 12.31 25.53 4.76
CA LYS A 501 13.73 25.63 5.14
C LYS A 501 14.67 24.90 4.18
N GLY A 502 14.16 24.35 3.07
CA GLY A 502 14.94 23.62 2.08
C GLY A 502 15.22 22.16 2.46
N ARG A 503 14.48 21.57 3.40
CA ARG A 503 14.54 20.11 3.59
C ARG A 503 13.92 19.40 2.39
N PRO A 504 14.50 18.26 1.95
CA PRO A 504 13.92 17.45 0.90
C PRO A 504 12.47 17.08 1.21
N HIS A 505 11.58 17.23 0.22
CA HIS A 505 10.16 16.92 0.41
C HIS A 505 9.94 15.42 0.65
N CYS A 506 9.15 15.06 1.66
CA CYS A 506 8.88 13.68 2.07
C CYS A 506 7.38 13.42 2.29
N LYS A 507 6.97 12.14 2.46
CA LYS A 507 5.57 11.74 2.68
C LYS A 507 4.90 12.48 3.85
N PRO A 508 5.55 12.67 5.02
CA PRO A 508 5.00 13.48 6.12
C PRO A 508 4.62 14.91 5.73
N PHE A 509 5.34 15.54 4.78
CA PHE A 509 5.03 16.91 4.36
C PHE A 509 3.74 16.99 3.52
N ASP A 510 3.47 15.97 2.70
CA ASP A 510 2.17 15.86 2.03
C ASP A 510 1.05 15.56 3.04
N ALA A 511 1.30 14.70 4.04
CA ALA A 511 0.32 14.43 5.10
C ALA A 511 -0.02 15.70 5.89
N TYR A 512 0.98 16.53 6.19
CA TYR A 512 0.75 17.86 6.78
C TYR A 512 -0.12 18.76 5.90
N SER A 513 0.20 18.82 4.60
CA SER A 513 -0.55 19.61 3.62
C SER A 513 -2.01 19.13 3.53
N LEU A 514 -2.24 17.82 3.57
CA LEU A 514 -3.57 17.21 3.67
C LEU A 514 -4.26 17.64 4.97
N GLY A 515 -3.60 17.59 6.12
CA GLY A 515 -4.15 18.04 7.39
C GLY A 515 -4.68 19.48 7.36
N LEU A 516 -3.96 20.38 6.67
CA LEU A 516 -4.40 21.76 6.44
C LEU A 516 -5.62 21.85 5.52
N VAL A 517 -5.67 21.09 4.44
CA VAL A 517 -6.87 21.00 3.57
C VAL A 517 -8.07 20.43 4.33
N LEU A 518 -7.87 19.38 5.12
CA LEU A 518 -8.92 18.78 5.95
C LEU A 518 -9.45 19.76 7.01
N LEU A 519 -8.58 20.62 7.55
CA LEU A 519 -8.95 21.71 8.44
C LEU A 519 -9.83 22.75 7.71
N GLU A 520 -9.46 23.16 6.48
CA GLU A 520 -10.28 24.06 5.66
C GLU A 520 -11.67 23.47 5.38
N ILE A 521 -11.75 22.19 5.02
CA ILE A 521 -13.02 21.46 4.80
C ILE A 521 -13.84 21.40 6.09
N GLY A 522 -13.19 21.08 7.22
CA GLY A 522 -13.87 20.90 8.49
C GLY A 522 -14.43 22.20 9.08
N LEU A 523 -13.70 23.30 8.94
CA LEU A 523 -14.18 24.63 9.34
C LEU A 523 -15.05 25.31 8.27
N TRP A 524 -14.98 24.83 7.03
CA TRP A 524 -15.48 25.51 5.83
C TRP A 524 -15.04 26.97 5.78
N LYS A 525 -13.73 27.18 5.96
CA LYS A 525 -13.10 28.51 5.90
C LYS A 525 -11.65 28.41 5.45
N VAL A 526 -11.27 29.24 4.49
CA VAL A 526 -9.92 29.25 3.92
C VAL A 526 -8.88 29.76 4.92
N LEU A 527 -7.67 29.19 4.90
CA LEU A 527 -6.62 29.50 5.87
C LEU A 527 -6.13 30.96 5.80
N GLN A 528 -6.21 31.58 4.63
CA GLN A 528 -5.84 32.99 4.40
C GLN A 528 -6.62 33.93 5.32
N ALA A 529 -7.86 33.56 5.70
CA ALA A 529 -8.69 34.37 6.59
C ALA A 529 -8.13 34.45 8.03
N TYR A 530 -7.24 33.53 8.41
CA TYR A 530 -6.61 33.48 9.73
C TYR A 530 -5.14 33.90 9.70
N HIS A 531 -4.49 33.79 8.55
CA HIS A 531 -3.07 34.07 8.41
C HIS A 531 -2.79 35.58 8.45
N LYS A 532 -1.75 35.97 9.20
CA LYS A 532 -1.22 37.34 9.19
C LYS A 532 0.19 37.35 8.60
N PRO A 533 0.56 38.32 7.75
CA PRO A 533 1.84 38.32 7.04
C PRO A 533 3.10 38.23 7.92
N HIS A 534 3.02 38.65 9.18
CA HIS A 534 4.14 38.63 10.13
C HIS A 534 4.31 37.29 10.87
N TYR A 535 3.50 36.26 10.57
CA TYR A 535 3.66 34.96 11.17
C TYR A 535 4.82 34.20 10.53
N SER A 536 5.72 33.67 11.36
CA SER A 536 6.64 32.62 10.92
C SER A 536 5.86 31.32 10.66
N ALA A 537 6.43 30.43 9.86
CA ALA A 537 5.80 29.14 9.54
C ALA A 537 5.55 28.29 10.81
N GLU A 538 6.46 28.31 11.78
CA GLU A 538 6.32 27.61 13.07
C GLU A 538 5.24 28.23 13.92
N ARG A 539 5.21 29.57 14.04
CA ARG A 539 4.16 30.26 14.81
C ARG A 539 2.79 29.99 14.21
N TRP A 540 2.69 30.03 12.88
CA TRP A 540 1.47 29.68 12.16
C TRP A 540 1.01 28.26 12.51
N ARG A 541 1.89 27.26 12.37
CA ARG A 541 1.59 25.86 12.71
C ARG A 541 1.22 25.68 14.18
N ASP A 542 2.07 26.12 15.10
CA ASP A 542 1.99 25.72 16.51
C ASP A 542 0.93 26.53 17.27
N LYS A 543 0.90 27.85 17.06
CA LYS A 543 0.03 28.75 17.82
C LYS A 543 -1.32 29.00 17.16
N VAL A 544 -1.36 29.09 15.84
CA VAL A 544 -2.63 29.38 15.14
C VAL A 544 -3.33 28.08 14.78
N VAL A 545 -2.69 27.22 13.98
CA VAL A 545 -3.33 26.00 13.49
C VAL A 545 -3.58 25.01 14.63
N LEU A 546 -2.53 24.50 15.28
CA LEU A 546 -2.64 23.43 16.28
C LEU A 546 -3.32 23.89 17.58
N SER A 547 -2.95 25.07 18.10
CA SER A 547 -3.47 25.52 19.41
C SER A 547 -4.82 26.21 19.34
N ALA A 548 -5.19 26.84 18.21
CA ALA A 548 -6.44 27.63 18.12
C ALA A 548 -7.47 27.06 17.15
N LEU A 549 -7.08 26.64 15.94
CA LEU A 549 -8.04 26.19 14.91
C LEU A 549 -8.46 24.73 15.09
N VAL A 550 -7.51 23.81 15.32
CA VAL A 550 -7.77 22.37 15.46
C VAL A 550 -8.76 22.06 16.60
N PRO A 551 -8.66 22.65 17.81
CA PRO A 551 -9.63 22.40 18.88
C PRO A 551 -11.07 22.75 18.48
N GLY A 552 -11.25 23.81 17.67
CA GLY A 552 -12.55 24.27 17.19
C GLY A 552 -13.29 23.26 16.30
N LEU A 553 -12.55 22.37 15.60
CA LEU A 553 -13.15 21.33 14.76
C LEU A 553 -14.06 20.38 15.54
N GLY A 554 -13.74 20.08 16.79
CA GLY A 554 -14.48 19.09 17.58
C GLY A 554 -15.98 19.41 17.65
N SER A 555 -16.32 20.69 17.80
CA SER A 555 -17.71 21.17 17.82
C SER A 555 -18.40 21.23 16.46
N LYS A 556 -17.63 21.20 15.36
CA LYS A 556 -18.14 21.40 13.98
C LYS A 556 -18.27 20.12 13.17
N VAL A 557 -17.36 19.17 13.39
CA VAL A 557 -17.24 17.93 12.60
C VAL A 557 -17.07 16.68 13.46
N GLY A 558 -17.04 16.83 14.78
CA GLY A 558 -16.89 15.73 15.73
C GLY A 558 -15.44 15.40 16.07
N ARG A 559 -15.28 14.60 17.13
CA ARG A 559 -13.97 14.24 17.70
C ARG A 559 -13.08 13.48 16.72
N ARG A 560 -13.61 12.46 16.05
CA ARG A 560 -12.82 11.58 15.17
C ARG A 560 -12.18 12.32 14.00
N TYR A 561 -12.94 13.22 13.36
CA TYR A 561 -12.41 14.04 12.28
C TYR A 561 -11.30 14.99 12.80
N ARG A 562 -11.50 15.60 13.98
CA ARG A 562 -10.47 16.44 14.60
C ARG A 562 -9.18 15.66 14.87
N GLU A 563 -9.29 14.44 15.40
CA GLU A 563 -8.13 13.57 15.68
C GLU A 563 -7.35 13.25 14.40
N VAL A 564 -8.03 13.00 13.29
CA VAL A 564 -7.41 12.81 11.97
C VAL A 564 -6.62 14.05 11.55
N VAL A 565 -7.23 15.23 11.62
CA VAL A 565 -6.56 16.50 11.28
C VAL A 565 -5.33 16.72 12.15
N GLU A 566 -5.47 16.50 13.45
CA GLU A 566 -4.37 16.65 14.41
C GLU A 566 -3.23 15.66 14.13
N MET A 567 -3.53 14.41 13.80
CA MET A 567 -2.56 13.38 13.44
C MET A 567 -1.74 13.76 12.20
N CYS A 568 -2.42 14.21 11.14
CA CYS A 568 -1.77 14.70 9.92
C CYS A 568 -0.83 15.89 10.20
N LEU A 569 -1.27 16.84 11.02
CA LEU A 569 -0.51 18.06 11.31
C LEU A 569 0.66 17.85 12.28
N LYS A 570 0.63 16.75 13.06
CA LYS A 570 1.70 16.35 13.99
C LYS A 570 2.62 15.28 13.40
N ALA A 571 2.45 14.88 12.15
CA ALA A 571 3.34 13.95 11.48
C ALA A 571 4.79 14.44 11.58
N SER A 572 5.66 13.62 12.18
CA SER A 572 7.06 14.00 12.39
C SER A 572 7.80 14.02 11.05
N GLU A 573 8.66 15.02 10.88
CA GLU A 573 9.47 15.19 9.67
C GLU A 573 10.47 14.04 9.48
N ASP A 574 10.81 13.34 10.57
CA ASP A 574 11.81 12.26 10.59
C ASP A 574 11.16 10.86 10.49
N MET A 575 9.84 10.79 10.28
CA MET A 575 9.14 9.52 10.05
C MET A 575 9.65 8.83 8.79
N THR A 576 9.84 7.52 8.89
CA THR A 576 10.15 6.66 7.74
C THR A 576 8.96 6.58 6.79
N SER A 577 9.23 6.15 5.55
CA SER A 577 8.21 5.92 4.53
C SER A 577 7.11 4.95 5.00
N SER A 578 7.48 3.91 5.76
CA SER A 578 6.53 2.92 6.30
C SER A 578 5.70 3.47 7.46
N GLU A 579 6.30 4.26 8.35
CA GLU A 579 5.54 4.94 9.40
C GLU A 579 4.54 5.95 8.82
N ALA A 580 4.93 6.68 7.78
CA ALA A 580 4.02 7.58 7.05
C ALA A 580 2.88 6.80 6.37
N GLY A 581 3.18 5.62 5.82
CA GLY A 581 2.18 4.69 5.28
C GLY A 581 1.13 4.27 6.32
N LYS A 582 1.59 3.84 7.49
CA LYS A 582 0.72 3.46 8.63
C LYS A 582 -0.12 4.64 9.13
N LEU A 583 0.46 5.84 9.16
CA LEU A 583 -0.28 7.06 9.49
C LEU A 583 -1.42 7.29 8.50
N MET A 584 -1.15 7.21 7.18
CA MET A 584 -2.17 7.41 6.16
C MET A 584 -3.25 6.31 6.17
N GLU A 585 -2.87 5.06 6.42
CA GLU A 585 -3.82 3.96 6.64
C GLU A 585 -4.75 4.27 7.83
N THR A 586 -4.20 4.74 8.95
CA THR A 586 -4.98 5.13 10.13
C THR A 586 -5.91 6.31 9.84
N VAL A 587 -5.44 7.30 9.07
CA VAL A 587 -6.24 8.45 8.63
C VAL A 587 -7.44 8.02 7.80
N VAL A 588 -7.21 7.18 6.78
CA VAL A 588 -8.26 6.69 5.88
C VAL A 588 -9.29 5.86 6.64
N THR A 589 -8.85 4.86 7.40
CA THR A 589 -9.74 3.98 8.18
C THR A 589 -10.53 4.75 9.24
N THR A 590 -9.92 5.76 9.86
CA THR A 590 -10.60 6.62 10.84
C THR A 590 -11.69 7.45 10.19
N LEU A 591 -11.44 8.04 9.01
CA LEU A 591 -12.42 8.83 8.24
C LEU A 591 -13.57 7.96 7.72
N GLU A 592 -13.27 6.76 7.20
CA GLU A 592 -14.27 5.81 6.72
C GLU A 592 -15.22 5.37 7.83
N GLY A 593 -14.69 5.13 9.03
CA GLY A 593 -15.50 4.69 10.15
C GLY A 593 -16.38 5.79 10.76
N ILE A 594 -16.29 7.06 10.32
CA ILE A 594 -17.15 8.15 10.83
C ILE A 594 -18.57 7.93 10.27
N ARG A 595 -19.43 7.34 11.09
CA ARG A 595 -20.88 7.30 10.83
C ARG A 595 -21.48 8.66 11.21
N ILE A 596 -22.09 9.35 10.25
CA ILE A 596 -22.71 10.67 10.41
C ILE A 596 -24.22 10.52 10.37
#